data_AF-A0A0L0P6H1-F1
#
_entry.id   AF-A0A0L0P6H1-F1
#
_cell.length_a   1.000
_cell.length_b   1.000
_cell.length_c   1.000
_cell.angle_alpha   90.00
_cell.angle_beta   90.00
_cell.angle_gamma   90.00
#
_symmetry.space_group_name_H-M   'P 1'
#
loop_
_entity.id
_entity.type
_entity.pdbx_description
1 polymer ?
#
loop_
_entity_poly.entity_id
_entity_poly.type
_entity_poly.pdbx_seq_one_letter_code
_entity_poly.pdbx_strand_id
1 'polypeptide(L)'
;MRLKIPLTIEPPYPICLTDEVITGFSRGSSELGIPTANINMSSALESLNTGIYFGFCKVSPKYEKKPGYFSSQTNQKVYFNFGQSLRSEDIEGLPMVMSIGWNPFFNNEKKAAEVHIIHHFPDTFYGASIKIAILGYLRPERDYTTKGT
;
A
#
# COMPACT_ATOMS: atom_id res chain seq x y z
N MET A 1 24.19 11.14 -1.54
CA MET A 1 24.34 10.16 -2.63
C MET A 1 23.03 10.11 -3.40
N ARG A 2 23.00 10.45 -4.70
CA ARG A 2 21.78 10.27 -5.50
C ARG A 2 21.46 8.78 -5.56
N LEU A 3 20.22 8.41 -5.24
CA LEU A 3 19.72 7.06 -5.47
C LEU A 3 19.84 6.75 -6.96
N LYS A 4 20.60 5.69 -7.30
CA LYS A 4 20.73 5.23 -8.68
C LYS A 4 19.49 4.38 -8.99
N ILE A 5 18.42 5.03 -9.44
CA ILE A 5 17.30 4.30 -10.06
C ILE A 5 17.87 3.67 -11.35
N PRO A 6 17.76 2.35 -11.54
CA PRO A 6 18.29 1.70 -12.73
C PRO A 6 17.55 2.20 -13.98
N LEU A 7 18.26 2.33 -15.10
CA LEU A 7 17.69 2.79 -16.38
C LEU A 7 16.79 1.72 -17.03
N THR A 8 16.95 0.47 -16.61
CA THR A 8 16.22 -0.69 -17.10
C THR A 8 15.68 -1.49 -15.91
N ILE A 9 14.57 -2.19 -16.11
CA ILE A 9 14.02 -3.11 -15.12
C ILE A 9 14.93 -4.36 -15.09
N GLU A 10 15.43 -4.72 -13.91
CA GLU A 10 16.30 -5.87 -13.71
C GLU A 10 15.59 -6.95 -12.88
N PRO A 11 15.91 -8.24 -13.06
CA PRO A 11 15.39 -9.29 -12.19
C PRO A 11 15.63 -8.97 -10.70
N PRO A 12 14.65 -9.22 -9.81
CA PRO A 12 13.42 -9.99 -10.01
C PRO A 12 12.21 -9.19 -10.54
N TYR A 13 12.39 -7.93 -10.94
CA TYR A 13 11.30 -7.07 -11.37
C TYR A 13 10.93 -7.32 -12.85
N PRO A 14 9.67 -7.07 -13.26
CA PRO A 14 8.56 -6.58 -12.44
C PRO A 14 7.97 -7.69 -11.55
N ILE A 15 7.65 -7.36 -10.30
CA ILE A 15 6.87 -8.24 -9.42
C ILE A 15 5.42 -7.76 -9.47
N CYS A 16 4.55 -8.59 -10.04
CA CYS A 16 3.14 -8.27 -10.23
C CYS A 16 2.26 -9.05 -9.23
N LEU A 17 1.35 -8.36 -8.56
CA LEU A 17 0.36 -8.99 -7.67
C LEU A 17 -1.00 -8.29 -7.76
N THR A 18 -2.04 -8.98 -7.32
CA THR A 18 -3.40 -8.46 -7.18
C THR A 18 -3.90 -8.77 -5.78
N ASP A 19 -4.51 -7.79 -5.12
CA ASP A 19 -5.01 -7.92 -3.75
C ASP A 19 -6.27 -7.07 -3.51
N GLU A 20 -6.80 -7.13 -2.31
CA GLU A 20 -7.79 -6.22 -1.76
C GLU A 20 -7.14 -5.21 -0.81
N VAL A 21 -7.62 -3.96 -0.86
CA VAL A 21 -7.17 -2.93 0.08
C VAL A 21 -7.77 -3.20 1.45
N ILE A 22 -6.91 -3.54 2.42
CA ILE A 22 -7.31 -3.84 3.80
C ILE A 22 -7.08 -2.67 4.74
N THR A 23 -7.65 -2.76 5.94
CA THR A 23 -7.40 -1.78 7.01
C THR A 23 -6.03 -2.03 7.64
N GLY A 24 -5.25 -0.97 7.84
CA GLY A 24 -4.03 -1.02 8.64
C GLY A 24 -4.29 -1.01 10.15
N PHE A 25 -3.21 -0.92 10.94
CA PHE A 25 -3.25 -0.99 12.41
C PHE A 25 -3.42 0.37 13.11
N SER A 26 -3.92 1.38 12.37
CA SER A 26 -4.46 2.66 12.87
C SER A 26 -3.54 3.43 13.83
N ARG A 27 -2.45 4.08 13.35
CA ARG A 27 -1.67 5.09 14.15
C ARG A 27 -0.90 6.22 13.42
N GLY A 28 -1.05 6.51 12.10
CA GLY A 28 -0.30 7.70 11.62
C GLY A 28 -0.37 8.18 10.17
N SER A 29 -0.78 7.38 9.18
CA SER A 29 -0.78 7.85 7.78
C SER A 29 -1.81 8.96 7.53
N SER A 30 -2.97 8.89 8.18
CA SER A 30 -3.99 9.94 8.17
C SER A 30 -3.55 11.23 8.87
N GLU A 31 -2.72 11.15 9.91
CA GLU A 31 -2.19 12.33 10.64
C GLU A 31 -1.12 13.08 9.85
N LEU A 32 -0.36 12.38 9.00
CA LEU A 32 0.65 12.96 8.12
C LEU A 32 0.08 13.43 6.77
N GLY A 33 -1.22 13.19 6.51
CA GLY A 33 -1.88 13.54 5.25
C GLY A 33 -1.47 12.66 4.05
N ILE A 34 -0.87 11.49 4.29
CA ILE A 34 -0.32 10.59 3.27
C ILE A 34 -1.06 9.26 3.37
N PRO A 35 -2.24 9.10 2.74
CA PRO A 35 -3.01 7.87 2.84
C PRO A 35 -2.23 6.68 2.26
N THR A 36 -2.21 5.56 2.99
CA THR A 36 -1.60 4.29 2.56
C THR A 36 -2.64 3.18 2.45
N ALA A 37 -2.60 2.44 1.35
CA ALA A 37 -3.36 1.21 1.15
C ALA A 37 -2.56 0.04 1.73
N ASN A 38 -3.14 -0.66 2.69
CA ASN A 38 -2.54 -1.89 3.21
C ASN A 38 -2.96 -3.05 2.30
N ILE A 39 -2.05 -4.01 2.11
CA ILE A 39 -2.29 -5.24 1.35
C ILE A 39 -1.83 -6.46 2.15
N ASN A 40 -2.26 -7.65 1.77
CA ASN A 40 -1.82 -8.88 2.41
C ASN A 40 -0.37 -9.21 2.01
N MET A 41 0.37 -9.81 2.94
CA MET A 41 1.68 -10.37 2.65
C MET A 41 1.52 -11.65 1.84
N SER A 42 1.84 -11.59 0.55
CA SER A 42 2.02 -12.78 -0.30
C SER A 42 3.43 -13.34 -0.17
N SER A 43 3.64 -14.61 -0.51
CA SER A 43 4.96 -15.24 -0.49
C SER A 43 6.01 -14.49 -1.33
N ALA A 44 5.59 -13.89 -2.45
CA ALA A 44 6.42 -13.01 -3.26
C ALA A 44 6.95 -11.81 -2.46
N LEU A 45 6.06 -11.11 -1.72
CA LEU A 45 6.44 -9.97 -0.88
C LEU A 45 7.26 -10.38 0.34
N GLU A 46 6.99 -11.55 0.94
CA GLU A 46 7.73 -12.04 2.10
C GLU A 46 9.21 -12.28 1.79
N SER A 47 9.52 -12.73 0.57
CA SER A 47 10.89 -12.93 0.08
C SER A 47 11.69 -11.65 -0.14
N LEU A 48 11.04 -10.48 -0.20
CA LEU A 48 11.70 -9.21 -0.46
C LEU A 48 12.34 -8.64 0.81
N ASN A 49 13.43 -7.89 0.65
CA ASN A 49 14.06 -7.16 1.76
C ASN A 49 13.11 -6.09 2.32
N THR A 50 13.24 -5.73 3.59
CA THR A 50 12.52 -4.56 4.10
C THR A 50 13.06 -3.27 3.48
N GLY A 51 12.20 -2.28 3.32
CA GLY A 51 12.53 -0.99 2.74
C GLY A 51 11.45 -0.45 1.82
N ILE A 52 11.84 0.53 1.01
CA ILE A 52 10.97 1.25 0.09
C ILE A 52 11.19 0.75 -1.31
N TYR A 53 10.10 0.44 -1.99
CA TYR A 53 10.02 0.04 -3.39
C TYR A 53 9.21 1.07 -4.19
N PHE A 54 9.37 1.07 -5.51
CA PHE A 54 8.59 1.92 -6.40
C PHE A 54 7.99 1.12 -7.54
N GLY A 55 6.92 1.66 -8.13
CA GLY A 55 6.28 1.05 -9.28
C GLY A 55 4.98 1.73 -9.65
N PHE A 56 4.07 0.96 -10.23
CA PHE A 56 2.73 1.40 -10.58
C PHE A 56 1.68 0.52 -9.91
N CYS A 57 0.51 1.08 -9.70
CA CYS A 57 -0.66 0.32 -9.30
C CYS A 57 -1.91 0.81 -10.03
N LYS A 58 -2.93 -0.02 -10.06
CA LYS A 58 -4.25 0.30 -10.56
C LYS A 58 -5.29 -0.16 -9.55
N VAL A 59 -6.14 0.76 -9.09
CA VAL A 59 -7.27 0.45 -8.21
C VAL A 59 -8.50 0.18 -9.08
N SER A 60 -9.38 -0.70 -8.63
CA SER A 60 -10.63 -1.00 -9.33
C SER A 60 -11.79 -1.23 -8.34
N PRO A 61 -12.97 -0.67 -8.62
CA PRO A 61 -14.15 -0.87 -7.80
C PRO A 61 -14.64 -2.33 -7.85
N LYS A 62 -15.24 -2.79 -6.75
CA LYS A 62 -15.99 -4.06 -6.68
C LYS A 62 -17.47 -3.78 -6.52
N TYR A 63 -18.18 -3.64 -7.64
CA TYR A 63 -19.61 -3.33 -7.67
C TYR A 63 -20.50 -4.48 -7.17
N GLU A 64 -19.97 -5.70 -7.16
CA GLU A 64 -20.66 -6.88 -6.62
C GLU A 64 -20.73 -6.90 -5.09
N LYS A 65 -19.92 -6.08 -4.41
CA LYS A 65 -19.91 -5.97 -2.94
C LYS A 65 -20.82 -4.83 -2.48
N LYS A 66 -21.48 -5.01 -1.33
CA LYS A 66 -22.32 -3.96 -0.73
C LYS A 66 -21.50 -3.13 0.26
N PRO A 67 -21.42 -1.79 0.13
CA PRO A 67 -20.78 -0.94 1.11
C PRO A 67 -21.35 -1.11 2.52
N GLY A 68 -20.51 -0.98 3.54
CA GLY A 68 -20.93 -1.17 4.92
C GLY A 68 -19.81 -1.03 5.94
N TYR A 69 -20.18 -1.15 7.22
CA TYR A 69 -19.22 -1.14 8.33
C TYR A 69 -18.74 -2.56 8.63
N PHE A 70 -17.42 -2.73 8.71
CA PHE A 70 -16.76 -3.98 9.02
C PHE A 70 -15.83 -3.80 10.22
N SER A 71 -15.60 -4.87 10.98
CA SER A 71 -14.63 -4.86 12.08
C SER A 71 -13.22 -5.05 11.52
N SER A 72 -12.31 -4.12 11.83
CA SER A 72 -10.89 -4.24 11.52
C SER A 72 -10.22 -5.28 12.42
N GLN A 73 -8.95 -5.58 12.14
CA GLN A 73 -8.12 -6.47 12.97
C GLN A 73 -7.96 -5.98 14.41
N THR A 74 -8.17 -4.68 14.68
CA THR A 74 -8.10 -4.07 16.01
C THR A 74 -9.48 -3.87 16.65
N ASN A 75 -10.53 -4.50 16.11
CA ASN A 75 -11.94 -4.34 16.52
C ASN A 75 -12.51 -2.92 16.33
N GLN A 76 -11.85 -2.05 15.57
CA GLN A 76 -12.41 -0.77 15.17
C GLN A 76 -13.38 -0.96 14.00
N LYS A 77 -14.54 -0.28 14.03
CA LYS A 77 -15.47 -0.25 12.90
C LYS A 77 -14.93 0.66 11.80
N VAL A 78 -14.75 0.11 10.60
CA VAL A 78 -14.30 0.84 9.41
C VAL A 78 -15.32 0.70 8.29
N TYR A 79 -15.58 1.79 7.58
CA TYR A 79 -16.47 1.77 6.42
C TYR A 79 -15.72 1.28 5.18
N PHE A 80 -16.24 0.24 4.54
CA PHE A 80 -15.73 -0.27 3.27
C PHE A 80 -16.70 0.18 2.18
N ASN A 81 -16.22 1.01 1.26
CA ASN A 81 -16.97 1.43 0.08
C ASN A 81 -16.62 0.60 -1.17
N PHE A 82 -15.67 -0.33 -1.07
CA PHE A 82 -15.22 -1.20 -2.15
C PHE A 82 -14.79 -0.44 -3.42
N GLY A 83 -14.30 0.79 -3.26
CA GLY A 83 -13.89 1.66 -4.35
C GLY A 83 -15.05 2.23 -5.18
N GLN A 84 -16.30 2.12 -4.72
CA GLN A 84 -17.45 2.56 -5.52
C GLN A 84 -17.54 4.09 -5.69
N SER A 85 -16.82 4.86 -4.87
CA SER A 85 -16.67 6.32 -5.00
C SER A 85 -15.54 6.74 -5.96
N LEU A 86 -14.78 5.80 -6.54
CA LEU A 86 -13.64 6.10 -7.41
C LEU A 86 -14.09 6.77 -8.71
N ARG A 87 -13.39 7.83 -9.11
CA ARG A 87 -13.54 8.53 -10.40
C ARG A 87 -12.76 7.82 -11.49
N SER A 88 -12.97 8.22 -12.74
CA SER A 88 -12.23 7.67 -13.90
C SER A 88 -10.72 7.83 -13.77
N GLU A 89 -10.25 8.97 -13.27
CA GLU A 89 -8.84 9.26 -12.99
C GLU A 89 -8.26 8.39 -11.84
N ASP A 90 -9.09 7.95 -10.90
CA ASP A 90 -8.66 7.15 -9.75
C ASP A 90 -8.41 5.66 -10.11
N ILE A 91 -8.83 5.22 -11.31
CA ILE A 91 -8.71 3.83 -11.81
C ILE A 91 -7.68 3.67 -12.94
N GLU A 92 -6.88 4.71 -13.18
CA GLU A 92 -5.77 4.67 -14.12
C GLU A 92 -4.55 3.93 -13.54
N GLY A 93 -3.53 3.72 -14.37
CA GLY A 93 -2.22 3.25 -13.91
C GLY A 93 -1.48 4.37 -13.19
N LEU A 94 -1.51 4.38 -11.86
CA LEU A 94 -0.96 5.44 -11.03
C LEU A 94 0.41 5.05 -10.45
N PRO A 95 1.36 6.01 -10.36
CA PRO A 95 2.64 5.76 -9.73
C PRO A 95 2.47 5.54 -8.22
N MET A 96 3.31 4.68 -7.64
CA MET A 96 3.26 4.38 -6.21
C MET A 96 4.65 4.16 -5.63
N VAL A 97 4.72 4.26 -4.31
CA VAL A 97 5.79 3.68 -3.50
C VAL A 97 5.20 2.65 -2.55
N MET A 98 5.95 1.60 -2.26
CA MET A 98 5.56 0.56 -1.31
C MET A 98 6.60 0.46 -0.21
N SER A 99 6.15 0.50 1.05
CA SER A 99 6.96 0.17 2.21
C SER A 99 6.74 -1.29 2.57
N ILE A 100 7.81 -2.08 2.67
CA ILE A 100 7.79 -3.42 3.26
C ILE A 100 8.60 -3.35 4.56
N GLY A 101 7.95 -3.66 5.68
CA GLY A 101 8.56 -3.53 7.00
C GLY A 101 8.11 -4.59 7.98
N TRP A 102 8.73 -4.66 9.15
CA TRP A 102 8.30 -5.56 10.22
C TRP A 102 7.11 -4.97 10.98
N ASN A 103 6.12 -5.81 11.28
CA ASN A 103 4.92 -5.39 11.98
C ASN A 103 5.12 -5.47 13.51
N PRO A 104 5.18 -4.32 14.22
CA PRO A 104 5.41 -4.30 15.67
C PRO A 104 4.25 -4.90 16.47
N PHE A 105 3.03 -4.99 15.91
CA PHE A 105 1.88 -5.59 16.57
C PHE A 105 1.94 -7.12 16.65
N PHE A 106 2.83 -7.75 15.86
CA PHE A 106 3.09 -9.19 15.88
C PHE A 106 4.51 -9.48 16.37
N ASN A 107 4.99 -8.76 17.39
CA ASN A 107 6.36 -8.91 17.92
C ASN A 107 7.46 -8.84 16.83
N ASN A 108 7.21 -8.13 15.73
CA ASN A 108 8.09 -8.11 14.55
C ASN A 108 8.36 -9.48 13.91
N GLU A 109 7.47 -10.46 14.09
CA GLU A 109 7.59 -11.78 13.46
C GLU A 109 7.04 -11.82 12.03
N LYS A 110 6.15 -10.87 11.69
CA LYS A 110 5.50 -10.80 10.39
C LYS A 110 5.82 -9.48 9.69
N LYS A 111 6.13 -9.54 8.41
CA LYS A 111 6.23 -8.35 7.56
C LYS A 111 4.84 -7.75 7.31
N ALA A 112 4.80 -6.48 6.93
CA ALA A 112 3.64 -5.77 6.43
C ALA A 112 4.04 -4.98 5.18
N ALA A 113 3.09 -4.82 4.25
CA ALA A 113 3.27 -4.05 3.04
C ALA A 113 2.22 -2.92 2.97
N GLU A 114 2.71 -1.70 2.81
CA GLU A 114 1.90 -0.49 2.71
C GLU A 114 2.22 0.24 1.40
N VAL A 115 1.18 0.52 0.60
CA VAL A 115 1.29 1.21 -0.67
C VAL A 115 0.83 2.65 -0.52
N HIS A 116 1.71 3.61 -0.80
CA HIS A 116 1.31 4.99 -1.02
C HIS A 116 1.20 5.26 -2.52
N ILE A 117 -0.02 5.53 -2.97
CA ILE A 117 -0.31 5.89 -4.36
C ILE A 117 -0.11 7.39 -4.50
N ILE A 118 0.68 7.81 -5.48
CA ILE A 118 0.99 9.23 -5.75
C ILE A 118 -0.18 9.81 -6.54
N HIS A 119 -1.31 9.97 -5.85
CA HIS A 119 -2.58 10.46 -6.39
C HIS A 119 -3.49 10.93 -5.26
N HIS A 120 -4.29 11.97 -5.52
CA HIS A 120 -5.27 12.46 -4.55
C HIS A 120 -6.63 11.81 -4.76
N PHE A 121 -7.06 11.02 -3.78
CA PHE A 121 -8.38 10.41 -3.76
C PHE A 121 -9.36 11.26 -2.93
N PRO A 122 -10.60 11.48 -3.40
CA PRO A 122 -11.58 12.29 -2.69
C PRO A 122 -12.21 11.53 -1.50
N ASP A 123 -12.07 10.20 -1.47
CA ASP A 123 -12.60 9.31 -0.46
C ASP A 123 -11.63 8.13 -0.26
N THR A 124 -11.81 7.39 0.83
CA THR A 124 -11.18 6.09 1.05
C THR A 124 -11.61 5.08 -0.01
N PHE A 125 -10.93 3.94 -0.11
CA PHE A 125 -11.29 2.87 -1.05
C PHE A 125 -11.08 1.47 -0.44
N TYR A 126 -11.35 1.32 0.85
CA TYR A 126 -11.24 0.03 1.55
C TYR A 126 -12.10 -1.05 0.88
N GLY A 127 -11.51 -2.23 0.67
CA GLY A 127 -12.12 -3.36 -0.04
C GLY A 127 -12.05 -3.27 -1.57
N ALA A 128 -11.57 -2.17 -2.15
CA ALA A 128 -11.31 -2.10 -3.58
C ALA A 128 -10.24 -3.12 -3.99
N SER A 129 -10.27 -3.56 -5.25
CA SER A 129 -9.17 -4.36 -5.81
C SER A 129 -8.00 -3.45 -6.14
N ILE A 130 -6.78 -3.90 -5.87
CA ILE A 130 -5.56 -3.22 -6.30
C ILE A 130 -4.67 -4.20 -7.07
N LYS A 131 -4.22 -3.79 -8.26
CA LYS A 131 -3.17 -4.45 -9.04
C LYS A 131 -1.90 -3.66 -8.89
N ILE A 132 -0.78 -4.33 -8.65
CA ILE A 132 0.51 -3.71 -8.36
C ILE A 132 1.57 -4.30 -9.28
N ALA A 133 2.45 -3.45 -9.80
CA ALA A 133 3.68 -3.81 -10.48
C ALA A 133 4.85 -3.09 -9.77
N ILE A 134 5.63 -3.84 -8.98
CA ILE A 134 6.85 -3.36 -8.34
C ILE A 134 7.98 -3.40 -9.37
N LEU A 135 8.64 -2.26 -9.59
CA LEU A 135 9.65 -2.09 -10.63
C LEU A 135 11.08 -1.99 -10.08
N GLY A 136 11.23 -1.74 -8.78
CA GLY A 136 12.55 -1.66 -8.18
C GLY A 136 12.53 -1.35 -6.69
N TYR A 137 13.69 -1.56 -6.07
CA TYR A 137 13.98 -1.16 -4.71
C TYR A 137 14.61 0.24 -4.70
N LEU A 138 14.11 1.09 -3.82
CA LEU A 138 14.60 2.45 -3.63
C LEU A 138 15.62 2.53 -2.50
N ARG A 139 15.28 2.12 -1.28
CA ARG A 139 16.17 2.28 -0.11
C ARG A 139 15.76 1.40 1.06
N PRO A 140 16.65 1.16 2.04
CA PRO A 140 16.26 0.49 3.28
C PRO A 140 15.32 1.35 4.12
N GLU A 141 14.67 0.71 5.10
CA GLU A 141 13.95 1.40 6.17
C GLU A 141 14.88 2.40 6.87
N ARG A 142 14.30 3.47 7.42
CA ARG A 142 15.03 4.45 8.21
C ARG A 142 14.21 4.75 9.44
N ASP A 143 14.89 4.78 10.59
CA ASP A 143 14.29 5.23 11.83
C ASP A 143 14.01 6.72 11.75
N TYR A 144 12.78 7.11 12.07
CA TYR A 144 12.43 8.51 12.25
C TYR A 144 12.86 8.93 13.65
N THR A 145 13.90 9.75 13.77
CA THR A 145 14.36 10.28 15.06
C THR A 145 13.52 11.46 15.55
N THR A 146 12.76 12.12 14.65
CA THR A 146 11.83 13.21 14.96
C THR A 146 10.67 13.24 13.95
N LYS A 147 9.46 13.60 14.40
CA LYS A 147 8.38 14.03 13.48
C LYS A 147 8.78 15.43 13.01
N GLY A 148 8.96 15.63 11.70
CA GLY A 148 9.24 16.96 11.14
C GLY A 148 8.12 17.92 11.54
N THR A 149 8.44 18.90 12.38
CA THR A 149 7.55 19.99 12.81
C THR A 149 7.47 21.08 11.77
#